data_AF-A0AA96LQD6-F1
#
_entry.id   AF-A0AA96LQD6-F1
#
_cell.length_a   1.000
_cell.length_b   1.000
_cell.length_c   1.000
_cell.angle_alpha   90.00
_cell.angle_beta   90.00
_cell.angle_gamma   90.00
#
_symmetry.space_group_name_H-M   'P 1'
#
loop_
_entity.id
_entity.type
_entity.pdbx_description
1 polymer ?
#
loop_
_entity_poly.entity_id
_entity_poly.type
_entity_poly.pdbx_seq_one_letter_code
_entity_poly.pdbx_strand_id
1 'polypeptide(L)'
;MVMKKYLQAASSILSNENGMPPYSPPALLEALQFLEDELTNRGFVFRAETTSTSQGTLKLTVTDTKGNGMIAQVKLFPMLAGETMETISQPNNRIDFIREYSLPGGTVTLPIPSARYVLEVSKGPSYKIVKKEITINADEELTCQICLPQMADWRGAGWYAGDLHHHSVYSSPLHGGTDDVIESPQQVAFSMEAAGLAYGALSDHHNIKNHQQWLATATDTFLPIVSKEISTTNGHVLSLGVHTDVIYKIPKQEERTEQYLRQEHIRTSDEIRASGGLPQINHPCDRNPAISLDPKFTDMIEIFDTIEIWNGSNPMIPGTPNYDAFNLWLSLLEEGRFVAATSGSDTHNIWVDDFHGLLEKFSWIVTYGSPFIDSLPVERQDVLRYLMQVLQETTPIMEEWAENRLGSGCVQTYIQVEQALTVESILDSLRKGHSFLTSGPLLKVSLEGKGPGETLVAEKTTVSANVTLISNVPLERLCLYTNGRQKTYIPLTNRLVDSESEAQGAESVYDYSLQLRDIAVNQVKWIVVTVEKGREIRAISNPIFIESANS
;
A
#
# COMPACT_ATOMS: atom_id res chain seq x y z
N MET A 1 -2.93 18.77 -1.02
CA MET A 1 -2.66 17.55 -1.81
C MET A 1 -3.63 16.40 -1.50
N VAL A 2 -3.80 16.05 -0.22
CA VAL A 2 -4.65 14.94 0.29
C VAL A 2 -6.06 14.90 -0.30
N MET A 3 -6.83 15.99 -0.17
CA MET A 3 -8.21 16.06 -0.65
C MET A 3 -8.35 15.72 -2.14
N LYS A 4 -7.38 16.16 -2.95
CA LYS A 4 -7.38 15.89 -4.38
C LYS A 4 -7.13 14.41 -4.67
N LYS A 5 -6.16 13.79 -3.99
CA LYS A 5 -5.88 12.34 -4.07
C LYS A 5 -7.11 11.53 -3.61
N TYR A 6 -7.73 11.94 -2.50
CA TYR A 6 -8.98 11.34 -2.01
C TYR A 6 -10.09 11.40 -3.06
N LEU A 7 -10.43 12.59 -3.56
CA LEU A 7 -11.51 12.76 -4.55
C LEU A 7 -11.21 12.03 -5.86
N GLN A 8 -9.94 11.93 -6.26
CA GLN A 8 -9.51 11.15 -7.42
C GLN A 8 -9.78 9.65 -7.23
N ALA A 9 -9.33 9.07 -6.11
CA ALA A 9 -9.57 7.67 -5.80
C ALA A 9 -11.07 7.37 -5.62
N ALA A 10 -11.77 8.21 -4.84
CA ALA A 10 -13.19 8.10 -4.56
C ALA A 10 -14.05 8.16 -5.83
N SER A 11 -13.91 9.20 -6.66
CA SER A 11 -14.71 9.36 -7.87
C SER A 11 -14.48 8.25 -8.91
N SER A 12 -13.29 7.65 -8.92
CA SER A 12 -12.97 6.52 -9.81
C SER A 12 -13.80 5.27 -9.49
N ILE A 13 -14.26 5.11 -8.25
CA ILE A 13 -15.13 3.99 -7.85
C ILE A 13 -16.53 4.13 -8.47
N LEU A 14 -17.00 5.36 -8.72
CA LEU A 14 -18.33 5.67 -9.25
C LEU A 14 -18.29 6.08 -10.73
N SER A 15 -17.45 5.44 -11.52
CA SER A 15 -17.27 5.75 -12.93
C SER A 15 -18.55 5.54 -13.77
N ASN A 16 -18.69 6.30 -14.86
CA ASN A 16 -19.78 6.14 -15.83
C ASN A 16 -19.61 4.90 -16.73
N GLU A 17 -20.48 4.71 -17.73
CA GLU A 17 -20.46 3.58 -18.68
C GLU A 17 -19.13 3.41 -19.45
N ASN A 18 -18.31 4.48 -19.53
CA ASN A 18 -16.98 4.46 -20.17
C ASN A 18 -15.83 4.25 -19.16
N GLY A 19 -16.13 3.97 -17.89
CA GLY A 19 -15.11 3.72 -16.86
C GLY A 19 -14.39 4.98 -16.35
N MET A 20 -14.88 6.18 -16.65
CA MET A 20 -14.30 7.44 -16.18
C MET A 20 -15.29 8.23 -15.30
N PRO A 21 -14.83 8.98 -14.29
CA PRO A 21 -15.70 9.88 -13.53
C PRO A 21 -16.21 11.02 -14.44
N PRO A 22 -17.49 11.43 -14.32
CA PRO A 22 -18.08 12.51 -15.11
C PRO A 22 -17.46 13.89 -14.83
N TYR A 23 -16.84 14.08 -13.66
CA TYR A 23 -16.18 15.32 -13.25
C TYR A 23 -14.75 15.06 -12.82
N SER A 24 -13.86 16.01 -13.10
CA SER A 24 -12.47 15.94 -12.70
C SER A 24 -12.30 16.22 -11.19
N PRO A 25 -11.24 15.70 -10.54
CA PRO A 25 -10.99 16.00 -9.12
C PRO A 25 -10.92 17.50 -8.80
N PRO A 26 -10.34 18.38 -9.65
CA PRO A 26 -10.42 19.83 -9.44
C PRO A 26 -11.85 20.39 -9.45
N ALA A 27 -12.73 19.89 -10.32
CA ALA A 27 -14.13 20.33 -10.35
C ALA A 27 -14.90 19.88 -9.11
N LEU A 28 -14.62 18.67 -8.60
CA LEU A 28 -15.18 18.18 -7.34
C LEU A 28 -14.71 19.00 -6.14
N LEU A 29 -13.44 19.40 -6.13
CA LEU A 29 -12.88 20.24 -5.09
C LEU A 29 -13.52 21.64 -5.09
N GLU A 30 -13.72 22.24 -6.27
CA GLU A 30 -14.45 23.52 -6.42
C GLU A 30 -15.90 23.38 -5.91
N ALA A 31 -16.58 22.30 -6.29
CA ALA A 31 -17.94 22.03 -5.85
C ALA A 31 -18.05 21.84 -4.32
N LEU A 32 -17.07 21.17 -3.72
CA LEU A 32 -16.97 20.98 -2.27
C LEU A 32 -16.80 22.31 -1.55
N GLN A 33 -15.88 23.15 -2.01
CA GLN A 33 -15.65 24.49 -1.45
C GLN A 33 -16.89 25.37 -1.58
N PHE A 34 -17.51 25.38 -2.76
CA PHE A 34 -18.73 26.13 -3.02
C PHE A 34 -19.85 25.76 -2.05
N LEU A 35 -20.07 24.45 -1.81
CA LEU A 35 -21.11 24.00 -0.91
C LEU A 35 -20.81 24.34 0.55
N GLU A 36 -19.55 24.27 0.96
CA GLU A 36 -19.11 24.70 2.29
C GLU A 36 -19.37 26.21 2.52
N ASP A 37 -19.05 27.03 1.53
CA ASP A 37 -19.27 28.49 1.59
C ASP A 37 -20.78 28.81 1.66
N GLU A 38 -21.60 28.12 0.87
CA GLU A 38 -23.07 28.25 0.89
C GLU A 38 -23.67 27.86 2.24
N LEU A 39 -23.21 26.76 2.82
CA LEU A 39 -23.63 26.33 4.16
C LEU A 39 -23.25 27.38 5.21
N THR A 40 -22.03 27.90 5.16
CA THR A 40 -21.53 28.94 6.06
C THR A 40 -22.37 30.22 5.95
N ASN A 41 -22.66 30.68 4.73
CA ASN A 41 -23.51 31.85 4.47
C ASN A 41 -24.94 31.69 5.03
N ARG A 42 -25.42 30.45 5.12
CA ARG A 42 -26.73 30.10 5.69
C ARG A 42 -26.69 29.85 7.20
N GLY A 43 -25.53 30.03 7.84
CA GLY A 43 -25.35 29.90 9.28
C GLY A 43 -25.00 28.50 9.77
N PHE A 44 -24.75 27.54 8.86
CA PHE A 44 -24.24 26.23 9.23
C PHE A 44 -22.72 26.29 9.28
N VAL A 45 -22.13 26.13 10.47
CA VAL A 45 -20.67 26.15 10.66
C VAL A 45 -20.21 24.78 11.15
N PHE A 46 -19.32 24.13 10.40
CA PHE A 46 -18.70 22.89 10.83
C PHE A 46 -17.79 23.15 12.03
N ARG A 47 -17.90 22.30 13.04
CA ARG A 47 -16.97 22.23 14.18
C ARG A 47 -16.67 20.76 14.41
N ALA A 48 -15.42 20.36 14.21
CA ALA A 48 -14.96 19.03 14.57
C ALA A 48 -15.21 18.79 16.06
N GLU A 49 -15.52 17.55 16.43
CA GLU A 49 -15.62 17.18 17.84
C GLU A 49 -14.25 17.36 18.48
N THR A 50 -14.13 18.24 19.49
CA THR A 50 -12.84 18.50 20.12
C THR A 50 -12.48 17.35 21.06
N THR A 51 -11.34 16.72 20.82
CA THR A 51 -10.63 15.93 21.84
C THR A 51 -10.25 16.82 23.02
N SER A 52 -10.07 16.22 24.20
CA SER A 52 -9.66 16.96 25.39
C SER A 52 -8.38 17.77 25.10
N THR A 53 -8.37 19.04 25.53
CA THR A 53 -7.18 19.89 25.38
C THR A 53 -6.12 19.62 26.45
N SER A 54 -6.47 18.92 27.53
CA SER A 54 -5.52 18.46 28.53
C SER A 54 -4.84 17.17 28.06
N GLN A 55 -3.53 17.08 28.28
CA GLN A 55 -2.69 15.97 27.83
C GLN A 55 -2.13 15.19 29.02
N GLY A 56 -1.94 13.89 28.84
CA GLY A 56 -1.08 13.05 29.68
C GLY A 56 0.11 12.53 28.86
N THR A 57 0.92 11.67 29.46
CA THR A 57 2.09 11.06 28.79
C THR A 57 2.01 9.54 28.79
N LEU A 58 2.13 8.92 27.62
CA LEU A 58 2.34 7.47 27.48
C LEU A 58 3.84 7.19 27.34
N LYS A 59 4.40 6.34 28.21
CA LYS A 59 5.72 5.73 28.05
C LYS A 59 5.56 4.26 27.72
N LEU A 60 5.81 3.90 26.46
CA LEU A 60 5.65 2.54 25.96
C LEU A 60 7.03 1.92 25.68
N THR A 61 7.20 0.66 26.10
CA THR A 61 8.33 -0.20 25.72
C THR A 61 7.82 -1.42 24.97
N VAL A 62 8.37 -1.70 23.79
CA VAL A 62 8.02 -2.83 22.93
C VAL A 62 9.21 -3.78 22.82
N THR A 63 9.01 -5.06 23.14
CA THR A 63 10.07 -6.09 23.11
C THR A 63 9.66 -7.32 22.32
N ASP A 64 10.63 -8.11 21.87
CA ASP A 64 10.40 -9.50 21.43
C ASP A 64 10.13 -10.42 22.63
N THR A 65 9.88 -11.70 22.36
CA THR A 65 9.68 -12.74 23.38
C THR A 65 10.94 -13.07 24.19
N LYS A 66 12.11 -12.55 23.79
CA LYS A 66 13.38 -12.66 24.52
C LYS A 66 13.69 -11.40 25.34
N GLY A 67 12.83 -10.38 25.31
CA GLY A 67 13.01 -9.11 26.00
C GLY A 67 13.88 -8.09 25.28
N ASN A 68 14.28 -8.32 24.03
CA ASN A 68 15.02 -7.34 23.23
C ASN A 68 14.06 -6.27 22.73
N GLY A 69 14.42 -5.00 22.91
CA GLY A 69 13.63 -3.88 22.41
C GLY A 69 13.59 -3.84 20.88
N MET A 70 12.43 -3.55 20.30
CA MET A 70 12.24 -3.49 18.84
C MET A 70 11.50 -2.25 18.37
N ILE A 71 11.88 -1.75 17.19
CA ILE A 71 11.08 -0.77 16.45
C ILE A 71 9.80 -1.45 15.97
N ALA A 72 8.64 -0.91 16.34
CA ALA A 72 7.32 -1.42 16.03
C ALA A 72 6.35 -0.25 15.85
N GLN A 73 5.31 -0.46 15.06
CA GLN A 73 4.24 0.50 14.86
C GLN A 73 3.36 0.57 16.11
N VAL A 74 2.95 1.78 16.46
CA VAL A 74 2.06 2.09 17.58
C VAL A 74 0.88 2.88 17.02
N LYS A 75 -0.34 2.40 17.23
CA LYS A 75 -1.57 3.15 16.92
C LYS A 75 -2.39 3.31 18.18
N LEU A 76 -3.00 4.48 18.35
CA LEU A 76 -3.87 4.81 19.47
C LEU A 76 -5.21 5.29 18.91
N PHE A 77 -6.25 4.48 19.06
CA PHE A 77 -7.60 4.79 18.61
C PHE A 77 -8.41 5.37 19.78
N PRO A 78 -8.84 6.65 19.72
CA PRO A 78 -9.65 7.26 20.77
C PRO A 78 -11.01 6.56 20.92
N MET A 79 -11.38 6.21 22.15
CA MET A 79 -12.66 5.57 22.46
C MET A 79 -13.71 6.59 22.89
N LEU A 80 -14.93 6.47 22.37
CA LEU A 80 -16.10 7.21 22.81
C LEU A 80 -16.66 6.69 24.14
N ALA A 81 -17.49 7.53 24.78
CA ALA A 81 -18.21 7.13 25.98
C ALA A 81 -19.13 5.94 25.70
N GLY A 82 -18.93 4.84 26.44
CA GLY A 82 -19.71 3.62 26.30
C GLY A 82 -19.15 2.58 25.33
N GLU A 83 -18.11 2.92 24.54
CA GLU A 83 -17.41 1.92 23.73
C GLU A 83 -16.58 0.97 24.61
N THR A 84 -16.58 -0.30 24.22
CA THR A 84 -15.71 -1.37 24.75
C THR A 84 -14.78 -1.87 23.64
N MET A 85 -13.78 -2.67 24.00
CA MET A 85 -12.88 -3.34 23.05
C MET A 85 -13.62 -4.20 22.01
N GLU A 86 -14.79 -4.73 22.36
CA GLU A 86 -15.61 -5.56 21.46
C GLU A 86 -16.53 -4.75 20.55
N THR A 87 -16.90 -3.52 20.95
CA THR A 87 -17.88 -2.71 20.21
C THR A 87 -17.23 -1.62 19.36
N ILE A 88 -15.98 -1.25 19.63
CA ILE A 88 -15.29 -0.25 18.82
C ILE A 88 -15.12 -0.77 17.39
N SER A 89 -15.66 -0.03 16.44
CA SER A 89 -15.34 -0.20 15.03
C SER A 89 -14.19 0.75 14.74
N GLN A 90 -13.04 0.26 14.29
CA GLN A 90 -11.89 1.13 14.05
C GLN A 90 -12.13 2.20 12.94
N PRO A 91 -13.03 1.97 11.97
CA PRO A 91 -13.54 3.04 11.11
C PRO A 91 -14.40 4.07 11.88
N ASN A 92 -15.56 3.67 12.41
CA ASN A 92 -16.55 4.52 13.12
C ASN A 92 -16.71 5.98 12.61
N ASN A 93 -16.65 6.19 11.30
CA ASN A 93 -16.67 7.49 10.60
C ASN A 93 -15.56 8.47 11.04
N ARG A 94 -14.47 7.99 11.63
CA ARG A 94 -13.40 8.80 12.22
C ARG A 94 -12.03 8.19 11.93
N ILE A 95 -11.25 8.90 11.13
CA ILE A 95 -9.81 8.67 11.04
C ILE A 95 -9.17 9.70 11.97
N ASP A 96 -9.13 9.42 13.26
CA ASP A 96 -8.58 10.31 14.31
C ASP A 96 -7.52 9.60 15.19
N PHE A 97 -7.10 8.41 14.77
CA PHE A 97 -6.10 7.64 15.49
C PHE A 97 -4.72 8.30 15.40
N ILE A 98 -3.97 8.22 16.49
CA ILE A 98 -2.57 8.66 16.51
C ILE A 98 -1.72 7.48 16.04
N ARG A 99 -0.90 7.69 15.01
CA ARG A 99 0.10 6.72 14.54
C ARG A 99 1.49 7.19 14.94
N GLU A 100 2.25 6.27 15.51
CA GLU A 100 3.62 6.48 15.96
C GLU A 100 4.45 5.20 15.78
N TYR A 101 5.72 5.25 16.14
CA TYR A 101 6.57 4.05 16.21
C TYR A 101 7.52 4.10 17.42
N SER A 102 7.92 2.93 17.91
CA SER A 102 9.03 2.83 18.87
C SER A 102 10.37 3.08 18.21
N LEU A 103 11.30 3.67 18.95
CA LEU A 103 12.66 3.96 18.52
C LEU A 103 13.58 2.73 18.68
N PRO A 104 14.82 2.74 18.15
CA PRO A 104 15.82 1.73 18.48
C PRO A 104 15.90 1.49 19.99
N GLY A 105 15.83 0.23 20.42
CA GLY A 105 15.69 -0.14 21.84
C GLY A 105 14.24 -0.29 22.32
N GLY A 106 13.26 -0.04 21.45
CA GLY A 106 11.85 -0.38 21.66
C GLY A 106 11.03 0.63 22.44
N THR A 107 11.53 1.84 22.70
CA THR A 107 10.84 2.83 23.53
C THR A 107 10.17 3.92 22.70
N VAL A 108 9.00 4.38 23.14
CA VAL A 108 8.37 5.63 22.68
C VAL A 108 7.76 6.36 23.86
N THR A 109 7.85 7.70 23.87
CA THR A 109 7.22 8.57 24.86
C THR A 109 6.38 9.61 24.15
N LEU A 110 5.07 9.61 24.38
CA LEU A 110 4.10 10.39 23.62
C LEU A 110 3.25 11.26 24.54
N PRO A 111 3.26 12.59 24.38
CA PRO A 111 2.22 13.45 24.95
C PRO A 111 0.94 13.28 24.10
N ILE A 112 -0.14 12.80 24.72
CA ILE A 112 -1.41 12.53 24.01
C ILE A 112 -2.60 13.07 24.80
N PRO A 113 -3.71 13.43 24.13
CA PRO A 113 -4.92 13.91 24.81
C PRO A 113 -5.38 12.95 25.91
N SER A 114 -5.96 13.51 26.98
CA SER A 114 -6.57 12.67 28.00
C SER A 114 -7.83 12.02 27.46
N ALA A 115 -7.81 10.69 27.34
CA ALA A 115 -8.94 9.87 26.89
C ALA A 115 -8.71 8.38 27.20
N ARG A 116 -9.72 7.55 26.91
CA ARG A 116 -9.56 6.09 26.75
C ARG A 116 -9.12 5.79 25.32
N TYR A 117 -8.19 4.86 25.17
CA TYR A 117 -7.66 4.46 23.87
C TYR A 117 -7.62 2.95 23.73
N VAL A 118 -7.81 2.47 22.50
CA VAL A 118 -7.26 1.18 22.08
C VAL A 118 -5.83 1.42 21.60
N LEU A 119 -4.86 0.92 22.36
CA LEU A 119 -3.47 0.84 21.96
C LEU A 119 -3.28 -0.42 21.10
N GLU A 120 -2.88 -0.26 19.85
CA GLU A 120 -2.48 -1.33 18.94
C GLU A 120 -0.97 -1.24 18.68
N VAL A 121 -0.26 -2.36 18.86
CA VAL A 121 1.17 -2.48 18.54
C VAL A 121 1.37 -3.61 17.54
N SER A 122 2.09 -3.34 16.45
CA SER A 122 2.33 -4.30 15.37
C SER A 122 3.69 -4.10 14.70
N LYS A 123 4.18 -5.11 13.97
CA LYS A 123 5.44 -5.06 13.21
C LYS A 123 5.33 -5.77 11.86
N GLY A 124 4.39 -5.31 11.04
CA GLY A 124 4.07 -5.97 9.78
C GLY A 124 3.45 -7.36 9.96
N PRO A 125 3.30 -8.12 8.87
CA PRO A 125 2.52 -9.36 8.89
C PRO A 125 3.24 -10.57 9.50
N SER A 126 4.56 -10.51 9.66
CA SER A 126 5.35 -11.60 10.28
C SER A 126 5.23 -11.66 11.81
N TYR A 127 4.63 -10.64 12.43
CA TYR A 127 4.44 -10.51 13.87
C TYR A 127 2.96 -10.41 14.20
N LYS A 128 2.59 -10.85 15.41
CA LYS A 128 1.22 -10.70 15.90
C LYS A 128 0.88 -9.23 16.11
N ILE A 129 -0.41 -8.92 16.07
CA ILE A 129 -0.93 -7.64 16.52
C ILE A 129 -1.30 -7.76 17.99
N VAL A 130 -0.89 -6.80 18.83
CA VAL A 130 -1.29 -6.74 20.24
C VAL A 130 -2.19 -5.53 20.43
N LYS A 131 -3.39 -5.73 21.00
CA LYS A 131 -4.32 -4.67 21.33
C LYS A 131 -4.58 -4.61 22.83
N LYS A 132 -4.65 -3.40 23.39
CA LYS A 132 -4.88 -3.17 24.81
C LYS A 132 -5.67 -1.89 25.04
N GLU A 133 -6.70 -1.96 25.87
CA GLU A 133 -7.35 -0.74 26.38
C GLU A 133 -6.43 -0.03 27.37
N ILE A 134 -6.22 1.27 27.18
CA ILE A 134 -5.49 2.14 28.12
C ILE A 134 -6.29 3.40 28.42
N THR A 135 -6.02 4.02 29.56
CA THR A 135 -6.58 5.32 29.93
C THR A 135 -5.45 6.29 30.22
N ILE A 136 -5.49 7.46 29.60
CA ILE A 136 -4.53 8.54 29.79
C ILE A 136 -5.25 9.68 30.52
N ASN A 137 -4.78 10.01 31.71
CA ASN A 137 -5.31 11.13 32.48
C ASN A 137 -4.44 12.37 32.26
N ALA A 138 -5.06 13.55 32.36
CA ALA A 138 -4.37 14.82 32.28
C ALA A 138 -3.25 14.92 33.33
N ASP A 139 -2.08 15.41 32.91
CA ASP A 139 -0.90 15.63 33.76
C ASP A 139 -0.35 14.36 34.44
N GLU A 140 -0.79 13.17 34.02
CA GLU A 140 -0.31 11.87 34.51
C GLU A 140 0.55 11.15 33.48
N GLU A 141 1.40 10.25 33.98
CA GLU A 141 2.23 9.37 33.17
C GLU A 141 1.76 7.92 33.29
N LEU A 142 1.44 7.31 32.14
CA LEU A 142 1.17 5.88 32.04
C LEU A 142 2.39 5.17 31.47
N THR A 143 2.96 4.23 32.21
CA THR A 143 4.00 3.30 31.69
C THR A 143 3.35 2.01 31.23
N CYS A 144 3.66 1.58 30.01
CA CYS A 144 3.16 0.33 29.44
C CYS A 144 4.31 -0.46 28.80
N GLN A 145 4.27 -1.78 28.92
CA GLN A 145 5.19 -2.68 28.24
C GLN A 145 4.39 -3.69 27.42
N ILE A 146 4.79 -3.88 26.16
CA ILE A 146 4.18 -4.79 25.21
C ILE A 146 5.24 -5.73 24.68
N CYS A 147 4.98 -7.03 24.79
CA CYS A 147 5.77 -8.06 24.11
C CYS A 147 5.08 -8.37 22.77
N LEU A 148 5.82 -8.37 21.66
CA LEU A 148 5.32 -8.61 20.32
C LEU A 148 5.84 -9.96 19.77
N PRO A 149 5.02 -11.03 19.80
CA PRO A 149 5.45 -12.34 19.32
C PRO A 149 5.60 -12.38 17.79
N GLN A 150 6.66 -13.03 17.32
CA GLN A 150 6.79 -13.39 15.91
C GLN A 150 5.90 -14.58 15.57
N MET A 151 5.14 -14.50 14.49
CA MET A 151 4.25 -15.58 14.03
C MET A 151 5.00 -16.62 13.21
N ALA A 152 5.93 -16.17 12.37
CA ALA A 152 6.70 -17.02 11.49
C ALA A 152 8.05 -16.38 11.14
N ASP A 153 9.10 -17.19 11.06
CA ASP A 153 10.44 -16.75 10.67
C ASP A 153 10.63 -16.83 9.15
N TRP A 154 10.00 -15.89 8.44
CA TRP A 154 10.11 -15.78 6.98
C TRP A 154 11.52 -15.39 6.54
N ARG A 155 12.21 -14.54 7.31
CA ARG A 155 13.60 -14.15 7.03
C ARG A 155 14.53 -15.37 7.09
N GLY A 156 14.40 -16.21 8.11
CA GLY A 156 15.11 -17.48 8.21
C GLY A 156 14.80 -18.45 7.06
N ALA A 157 13.64 -18.31 6.41
CA ALA A 157 13.24 -19.06 5.21
C ALA A 157 13.64 -18.38 3.88
N GLY A 158 14.44 -17.31 3.92
CA GLY A 158 14.90 -16.58 2.74
C GLY A 158 13.90 -15.58 2.16
N TRP A 159 12.83 -15.26 2.88
CA TRP A 159 11.79 -14.32 2.44
C TRP A 159 11.88 -12.99 3.18
N TYR A 160 11.94 -11.90 2.42
CA TYR A 160 12.15 -10.56 2.95
C TYR A 160 11.07 -9.60 2.45
N ALA A 161 10.43 -8.89 3.36
CA ALA A 161 9.46 -7.85 3.04
C ALA A 161 10.17 -6.54 2.67
N GLY A 162 9.65 -5.81 1.70
CA GLY A 162 10.09 -4.44 1.44
C GLY A 162 9.04 -3.58 0.78
N ASP A 163 9.36 -2.29 0.70
CA ASP A 163 8.56 -1.25 0.08
C ASP A 163 9.43 -0.52 -0.96
N LEU A 164 8.98 -0.54 -2.21
CA LEU A 164 9.78 -0.11 -3.35
C LEU A 164 9.53 1.36 -3.73
N HIS A 165 8.53 2.00 -3.12
CA HIS A 165 8.07 3.32 -3.54
C HIS A 165 7.68 4.14 -2.31
N HIS A 166 8.48 5.15 -1.96
CA HIS A 166 8.24 6.00 -0.80
C HIS A 166 8.96 7.35 -0.96
N HIS A 167 8.47 8.37 -0.28
CA HIS A 167 9.01 9.73 -0.36
C HIS A 167 9.44 10.26 1.01
N SER A 168 10.31 11.25 0.98
CA SER A 168 10.80 12.01 2.13
C SER A 168 10.71 13.51 1.84
N VAL A 169 11.21 14.32 2.77
CA VAL A 169 11.32 15.79 2.64
C VAL A 169 12.01 16.25 1.35
N TYR A 170 12.82 15.39 0.70
CA TYR A 170 13.46 15.73 -0.56
C TYR A 170 12.53 15.69 -1.78
N SER A 171 11.33 15.11 -1.65
CA SER A 171 10.21 15.31 -2.60
C SER A 171 9.56 16.67 -2.46
N SER A 172 9.88 17.47 -1.44
CA SER A 172 9.22 18.77 -1.24
C SER A 172 9.68 19.86 -2.20
N PRO A 173 8.82 20.87 -2.45
CA PRO A 173 9.20 22.05 -3.24
C PRO A 173 10.45 22.77 -2.71
N LEU A 174 10.73 22.70 -1.40
CA LEU A 174 11.95 23.27 -0.81
C LEU A 174 13.23 22.60 -1.35
N HIS A 175 13.14 21.34 -1.74
CA HIS A 175 14.25 20.55 -2.25
C HIS A 175 14.20 20.33 -3.77
N GLY A 176 13.21 20.90 -4.46
CA GLY A 176 13.05 20.81 -5.91
C GLY A 176 12.21 19.62 -6.38
N GLY A 177 11.50 18.94 -5.48
CA GLY A 177 10.41 18.03 -5.83
C GLY A 177 9.06 18.75 -5.91
N THR A 178 7.97 17.98 -5.91
CA THR A 178 6.61 18.45 -6.21
C THR A 178 5.58 18.26 -5.11
N ASP A 179 5.92 17.59 -4.01
CA ASP A 179 4.93 17.05 -3.06
C ASP A 179 5.18 17.50 -1.62
N ASP A 180 4.11 17.79 -0.89
CA ASP A 180 4.21 18.32 0.48
C ASP A 180 4.59 17.23 1.49
N VAL A 181 5.86 16.82 1.50
CA VAL A 181 6.44 15.82 2.41
C VAL A 181 7.40 16.50 3.39
N ILE A 182 7.37 16.11 4.65
CA ILE A 182 8.18 16.75 5.71
C ILE A 182 9.12 15.77 6.44
N GLU A 183 8.90 14.48 6.24
CA GLU A 183 9.59 13.40 6.94
C GLU A 183 11.03 13.25 6.45
N SER A 184 11.99 13.20 7.37
CA SER A 184 13.38 12.90 7.03
C SER A 184 13.57 11.45 6.57
N PRO A 185 14.62 11.13 5.79
CA PRO A 185 14.96 9.75 5.44
C PRO A 185 15.10 8.81 6.65
N GLN A 186 15.55 9.33 7.81
CA GLN A 186 15.62 8.52 9.04
C GLN A 186 14.24 8.16 9.59
N GLN A 187 13.31 9.11 9.61
CA GLN A 187 11.94 8.84 10.05
C GLN A 187 11.25 7.84 9.12
N VAL A 188 11.49 7.94 7.81
CA VAL A 188 11.01 6.96 6.83
C VAL A 188 11.62 5.57 7.07
N ALA A 189 12.92 5.47 7.37
CA ALA A 189 13.54 4.17 7.67
C ALA A 189 12.92 3.54 8.92
N PHE A 190 12.71 4.32 9.98
CA PHE A 190 12.08 3.82 11.21
C PHE A 190 10.62 3.42 10.98
N SER A 191 9.84 4.15 10.18
CA SER A 191 8.46 3.76 9.86
C SER A 191 8.41 2.48 9.01
N MET A 192 9.32 2.31 8.05
CA MET A 192 9.46 1.08 7.28
C MET A 192 9.85 -0.12 8.16
N GLU A 193 10.83 0.05 9.05
CA GLU A 193 11.23 -1.01 9.98
C GLU A 193 10.09 -1.33 10.98
N ALA A 194 9.35 -0.32 11.44
CA ALA A 194 8.15 -0.46 12.27
C ALA A 194 7.04 -1.24 11.54
N ALA A 195 6.94 -1.12 10.22
CA ALA A 195 6.05 -1.92 9.37
C ALA A 195 6.58 -3.33 9.05
N GLY A 196 7.69 -3.74 9.67
CA GLY A 196 8.29 -5.08 9.52
C GLY A 196 9.12 -5.27 8.26
N LEU A 197 9.47 -4.20 7.56
CA LEU A 197 10.22 -4.26 6.31
C LEU A 197 11.71 -4.54 6.58
N ALA A 198 12.30 -5.37 5.72
CA ALA A 198 13.71 -5.73 5.74
C ALA A 198 14.54 -4.89 4.77
N TYR A 199 13.90 -4.32 3.75
CA TYR A 199 14.52 -3.40 2.80
C TYR A 199 13.51 -2.34 2.37
N GLY A 200 13.99 -1.21 1.86
CA GLY A 200 13.13 -0.16 1.35
C GLY A 200 13.83 0.68 0.29
N ALA A 201 13.09 1.15 -0.69
CA ALA A 201 13.58 2.10 -1.69
C ALA A 201 12.98 3.49 -1.42
N LEU A 202 13.84 4.49 -1.27
CA LEU A 202 13.42 5.88 -1.11
C LEU A 202 13.55 6.58 -2.46
N SER A 203 12.42 6.98 -3.04
CA SER A 203 12.28 7.38 -4.44
C SER A 203 11.75 8.81 -4.56
N ASP A 204 12.44 9.77 -3.96
CA ASP A 204 12.03 11.17 -4.03
C ASP A 204 11.89 11.69 -5.47
N HIS A 205 10.97 12.65 -5.66
CA HIS A 205 10.69 13.19 -6.98
C HIS A 205 11.88 13.99 -7.54
N HIS A 206 12.28 13.61 -8.75
CA HIS A 206 13.15 14.40 -9.65
C HIS A 206 14.60 14.60 -9.21
N ASN A 207 15.00 14.19 -8.01
CA ASN A 207 16.33 14.41 -7.49
C ASN A 207 16.82 13.26 -6.61
N ILE A 208 18.13 13.20 -6.39
CA ILE A 208 18.81 12.15 -5.61
C ILE A 208 19.40 12.66 -4.29
N LYS A 209 18.93 13.81 -3.78
CA LYS A 209 19.55 14.48 -2.62
C LYS A 209 19.44 13.66 -1.34
N ASN A 210 18.51 12.72 -1.27
CA ASN A 210 18.35 11.82 -0.14
C ASN A 210 19.46 10.76 -0.04
N HIS A 211 20.13 10.38 -1.14
CA HIS A 211 20.90 9.12 -1.23
C HIS A 211 21.88 8.93 -0.07
N GLN A 212 22.64 9.97 0.27
CA GLN A 212 23.62 9.89 1.36
C GLN A 212 22.95 9.65 2.73
N GLN A 213 21.87 10.37 3.03
CA GLN A 213 21.13 10.22 4.29
C GLN A 213 20.38 8.90 4.33
N TRP A 214 19.83 8.45 3.20
CA TRP A 214 19.13 7.18 3.09
C TRP A 214 20.07 5.99 3.29
N LEU A 215 21.23 5.97 2.63
CA LEU A 215 22.21 4.90 2.84
C LEU A 215 22.74 4.84 4.28
N ALA A 216 22.75 5.98 4.99
CA ALA A 216 23.17 6.05 6.39
C ALA A 216 22.14 5.44 7.36
N THR A 217 20.94 5.07 6.91
CA THR A 217 19.92 4.40 7.75
C THR A 217 20.09 2.88 7.81
N ALA A 218 21.07 2.31 7.10
CA ALA A 218 21.32 0.88 7.08
C ALA A 218 21.58 0.32 8.49
N THR A 219 20.97 -0.83 8.79
CA THR A 219 21.17 -1.59 10.03
C THR A 219 21.33 -3.08 9.70
N ASP A 220 21.60 -3.91 10.71
CA ASP A 220 21.61 -5.37 10.54
C ASP A 220 20.22 -5.94 10.16
N THR A 221 19.15 -5.17 10.40
CA THR A 221 17.75 -5.58 10.17
C THR A 221 17.11 -4.89 8.97
N PHE A 222 17.66 -3.77 8.50
CA PHE A 222 17.09 -2.92 7.44
C PHE A 222 18.13 -2.53 6.38
N LEU A 223 17.85 -2.83 5.11
CA LEU A 223 18.68 -2.49 3.96
C LEU A 223 18.06 -1.37 3.10
N PRO A 224 18.60 -0.13 3.14
CA PRO A 224 18.17 0.94 2.26
C PRO A 224 18.68 0.73 0.82
N ILE A 225 17.77 0.87 -0.15
CA ILE A 225 18.04 0.89 -1.58
C ILE A 225 17.85 2.31 -2.08
N VAL A 226 18.87 2.88 -2.74
CA VAL A 226 18.72 4.19 -3.38
C VAL A 226 17.77 4.10 -4.57
N SER A 227 16.91 5.11 -4.73
CA SER A 227 15.98 5.20 -5.85
C SER A 227 15.65 6.65 -6.15
N LYS A 228 15.02 6.87 -7.30
CA LYS A 228 14.46 8.14 -7.74
C LYS A 228 13.19 7.84 -8.50
N GLU A 229 12.11 8.57 -8.21
CA GLU A 229 10.95 8.56 -9.10
C GLU A 229 11.12 9.63 -10.19
N ILE A 230 11.32 9.14 -11.41
CA ILE A 230 11.47 9.95 -12.62
C ILE A 230 10.09 10.13 -13.22
N SER A 231 9.52 11.33 -13.06
CA SER A 231 8.26 11.70 -13.71
C SER A 231 8.53 12.09 -15.15
N THR A 232 8.49 11.11 -16.05
CA THR A 232 8.56 11.39 -17.49
C THR A 232 7.31 12.15 -17.93
N THR A 233 7.20 12.46 -19.22
CA THR A 233 6.07 13.25 -19.73
C THR A 233 4.72 12.52 -19.59
N ASN A 234 4.71 11.19 -19.54
CA ASN A 234 3.52 10.34 -19.58
C ASN A 234 3.77 8.99 -18.89
N GLY A 235 4.30 9.03 -17.67
CA GLY A 235 4.59 7.85 -16.88
C GLY A 235 5.63 8.12 -15.80
N HIS A 236 5.47 7.51 -14.64
CA HIS A 236 6.52 7.54 -13.62
C HIS A 236 7.38 6.29 -13.67
N VAL A 237 8.70 6.46 -13.62
CA VAL A 237 9.67 5.35 -13.68
C VAL A 237 10.58 5.40 -12.47
N LEU A 238 10.70 4.30 -11.71
CA LEU A 238 11.73 4.22 -10.66
C LEU A 238 13.07 3.84 -11.24
N SER A 239 14.10 4.50 -10.70
CA SER A 239 15.51 4.20 -10.93
C SER A 239 16.08 3.41 -9.73
N LEU A 240 15.63 2.16 -9.55
CA LEU A 240 16.01 1.36 -8.39
C LEU A 240 17.48 0.96 -8.44
N GLY A 241 18.21 1.22 -7.34
CA GLY A 241 19.62 0.85 -7.18
C GLY A 241 20.61 1.72 -7.95
N VAL A 242 20.17 2.85 -8.52
CA VAL A 242 21.06 3.73 -9.28
C VAL A 242 21.58 4.86 -8.39
N HIS A 243 22.90 4.91 -8.19
CA HIS A 243 23.52 5.94 -7.33
C HIS A 243 23.69 7.30 -8.00
N THR A 244 23.73 7.34 -9.33
CA THR A 244 23.92 8.55 -10.13
C THR A 244 22.59 9.08 -10.65
N ASP A 245 22.49 10.39 -10.84
CA ASP A 245 21.25 10.98 -11.31
C ASP A 245 20.98 10.63 -12.78
N VAL A 246 19.87 9.93 -13.04
CA VAL A 246 19.34 9.73 -14.40
C VAL A 246 18.59 11.00 -14.77
N ILE A 247 19.22 11.80 -15.62
CA ILE A 247 18.71 13.12 -16.00
C ILE A 247 17.55 12.93 -16.98
N TYR A 248 16.45 13.61 -16.72
CA TYR A 248 15.33 13.72 -17.65
C TYR A 248 15.01 15.20 -17.89
N LYS A 249 14.35 15.49 -19.00
CA LYS A 249 13.95 16.84 -19.36
C LYS A 249 12.51 16.80 -19.83
N ILE A 250 11.65 17.52 -19.11
CA ILE A 250 10.28 17.74 -19.56
C ILE A 250 10.34 18.53 -20.88
N PRO A 251 9.93 17.95 -22.02
CA PRO A 251 9.95 18.62 -23.32
C PRO A 251 8.91 19.74 -23.36
N LYS A 252 9.14 20.71 -24.24
CA LYS A 252 8.10 21.69 -24.59
C LYS A 252 6.93 21.01 -25.29
N GLN A 253 5.75 21.61 -25.26
CA GLN A 253 4.54 20.99 -25.81
C GLN A 253 4.69 20.60 -27.29
N GLU A 254 5.34 21.45 -28.09
CA GLU A 254 5.61 21.22 -29.51
C GLU A 254 6.62 20.09 -29.78
N GLU A 255 7.42 19.71 -28.79
CA GLU A 255 8.43 18.64 -28.88
C GLU A 255 7.84 17.26 -28.48
N ARG A 256 6.65 17.23 -27.86
CA ARG A 256 5.95 16.02 -27.37
C ARG A 256 5.31 15.20 -28.49
N THR A 257 6.13 14.77 -29.44
CA THR A 257 5.73 13.78 -30.45
C THR A 257 5.69 12.39 -29.84
N GLU A 258 4.86 11.48 -30.38
CA GLU A 258 4.85 10.07 -29.95
C GLU A 258 6.25 9.45 -29.97
N GLN A 259 7.03 9.74 -31.02
CA GLN A 259 8.41 9.29 -31.15
C GLN A 259 9.29 9.79 -29.98
N TYR A 260 9.18 11.07 -29.60
CA TYR A 260 9.94 11.61 -28.48
C TYR A 260 9.57 10.89 -27.17
N LEU A 261 8.27 10.74 -26.89
CA LEU A 261 7.79 10.16 -25.63
C LEU A 261 8.20 8.69 -25.48
N ARG A 262 8.11 7.91 -26.56
CA ARG A 262 8.63 6.53 -26.58
C ARG A 262 10.13 6.48 -26.31
N GLN A 263 10.90 7.34 -26.98
CA GLN A 263 12.35 7.42 -26.80
C GLN A 263 12.76 7.91 -25.40
N GLU A 264 11.94 8.76 -24.76
CA GLU A 264 12.17 9.19 -23.38
C GLU A 264 12.15 8.00 -22.42
N HIS A 265 11.16 7.10 -22.52
CA HIS A 265 11.13 5.89 -21.70
C HIS A 265 12.27 4.92 -22.05
N ILE A 266 12.51 4.65 -23.34
CA ILE A 266 13.60 3.74 -23.78
C ILE A 266 14.94 4.22 -23.23
N ARG A 267 15.30 5.49 -23.47
CA ARG A 267 16.56 6.08 -23.00
C ARG A 267 16.66 6.00 -21.47
N THR A 268 15.60 6.37 -20.76
CA THR A 268 15.60 6.37 -19.29
C THR A 268 15.83 4.96 -18.76
N SER A 269 15.12 3.96 -19.29
CA SER A 269 15.28 2.57 -18.88
C SER A 269 16.66 2.00 -19.24
N ASP A 270 17.22 2.35 -20.40
CA ASP A 270 18.56 1.92 -20.82
C ASP A 270 19.65 2.54 -19.94
N GLU A 271 19.55 3.83 -19.58
CA GLU A 271 20.49 4.49 -18.67
C GLU A 271 20.45 3.88 -17.27
N ILE A 272 19.25 3.55 -16.77
CA ILE A 272 19.07 2.84 -15.49
C ILE A 272 19.79 1.49 -15.51
N ARG A 273 19.56 0.68 -16.56
CA ARG A 273 20.21 -0.63 -16.70
C ARG A 273 21.71 -0.53 -16.88
N ALA A 274 22.18 0.43 -17.67
CA ALA A 274 23.62 0.68 -17.87
C ALA A 274 24.33 1.06 -16.58
N SER A 275 23.59 1.64 -15.62
CA SER A 275 24.07 1.98 -14.28
C SER A 275 23.93 0.84 -13.27
N GLY A 276 23.53 -0.37 -13.71
CA GLY A 276 23.33 -1.55 -12.87
C GLY A 276 22.00 -1.59 -12.11
N GLY A 277 21.09 -0.64 -12.37
CA GLY A 277 19.81 -0.53 -11.70
C GLY A 277 18.69 -1.31 -12.37
N LEU A 278 17.47 -1.13 -11.84
CA LEU A 278 16.24 -1.76 -12.31
C LEU A 278 15.20 -0.67 -12.65
N PRO A 279 14.77 -0.53 -13.91
CA PRO A 279 13.70 0.38 -14.29
C PRO A 279 12.32 -0.25 -13.98
N GLN A 280 11.54 0.39 -13.12
CA GLN A 280 10.15 0.00 -12.82
C GLN A 280 9.19 1.04 -13.41
N ILE A 281 8.11 0.62 -14.06
CA ILE A 281 6.98 1.52 -14.34
C ILE A 281 6.03 1.56 -13.13
N ASN A 282 5.78 2.76 -12.62
CA ASN A 282 4.90 3.00 -11.48
C ASN A 282 3.46 3.24 -11.92
N HIS A 283 2.53 2.83 -11.05
CA HIS A 283 1.07 3.08 -11.14
C HIS A 283 0.56 3.30 -12.58
N PRO A 284 0.77 2.33 -13.52
CA PRO A 284 0.69 2.53 -14.97
C PRO A 284 -0.73 2.78 -15.50
N CYS A 285 -1.73 2.72 -14.62
CA CYS A 285 -3.13 2.94 -14.93
C CYS A 285 -3.75 4.08 -14.09
N ASP A 286 -2.91 4.98 -13.55
CA ASP A 286 -3.39 6.18 -12.87
C ASP A 286 -4.33 7.02 -13.77
N ARG A 287 -5.25 7.76 -13.16
CA ARG A 287 -6.24 8.59 -13.87
C ARG A 287 -5.67 9.90 -14.38
N ASN A 288 -4.52 10.34 -13.88
CA ASN A 288 -3.82 11.50 -14.39
C ASN A 288 -2.86 11.08 -15.52
N PRO A 289 -3.11 11.47 -16.79
CA PRO A 289 -2.30 11.05 -17.92
C PRO A 289 -0.84 11.49 -17.88
N ALA A 290 -0.50 12.48 -17.05
CA ALA A 290 0.89 12.92 -16.90
C ALA A 290 1.73 11.92 -16.06
N ILE A 291 1.08 11.12 -15.22
CA ILE A 291 1.75 10.17 -14.32
C ILE A 291 1.53 8.72 -14.72
N SER A 292 0.41 8.44 -15.39
CA SER A 292 0.05 7.14 -15.95
C SER A 292 0.81 6.84 -17.24
N LEU A 293 1.10 5.57 -17.52
CA LEU A 293 1.66 5.15 -18.80
C LEU A 293 0.63 5.40 -19.91
N ASP A 294 1.02 6.07 -21.01
CA ASP A 294 0.12 6.19 -22.17
C ASP A 294 -0.25 4.77 -22.68
N PRO A 295 -1.54 4.41 -22.76
CA PRO A 295 -1.98 3.09 -23.20
C PRO A 295 -1.41 2.65 -24.56
N LYS A 296 -1.05 3.60 -25.43
CA LYS A 296 -0.39 3.31 -26.72
C LYS A 296 0.99 2.68 -26.58
N PHE A 297 1.60 2.79 -25.40
CA PHE A 297 2.97 2.37 -25.12
C PHE A 297 3.03 1.03 -24.38
N THR A 298 1.87 0.38 -24.21
CA THR A 298 1.80 -0.98 -23.66
C THR A 298 2.48 -2.01 -24.57
N ASP A 299 2.72 -1.70 -25.84
CA ASP A 299 3.51 -2.51 -26.78
C ASP A 299 5.01 -2.56 -26.44
N MET A 300 5.50 -1.61 -25.63
CA MET A 300 6.91 -1.53 -25.19
C MET A 300 7.08 -1.77 -23.68
N ILE A 301 6.09 -2.36 -22.99
CA ILE A 301 6.12 -2.51 -21.53
C ILE A 301 7.35 -3.27 -21.01
N GLU A 302 7.93 -4.19 -21.80
CA GLU A 302 9.11 -4.97 -21.41
C GLU A 302 10.42 -4.16 -21.45
N ILE A 303 10.38 -2.88 -21.83
CA ILE A 303 11.50 -1.97 -21.55
C ILE A 303 11.61 -1.67 -20.05
N PHE A 304 10.63 -2.04 -19.22
CA PHE A 304 10.70 -2.02 -17.77
C PHE A 304 10.96 -3.43 -17.26
N ASP A 305 11.76 -3.56 -16.20
CA ASP A 305 12.06 -4.85 -15.58
C ASP A 305 10.93 -5.28 -14.62
N THR A 306 10.23 -4.31 -14.01
CA THR A 306 9.08 -4.54 -13.11
C THR A 306 7.93 -3.55 -13.39
N ILE A 307 6.72 -3.92 -12.93
CA ILE A 307 5.49 -3.13 -13.05
C ILE A 307 4.78 -3.05 -11.69
N GLU A 308 4.54 -1.82 -11.22
CA GLU A 308 3.80 -1.59 -9.98
C GLU A 308 2.29 -1.78 -10.22
N ILE A 309 1.78 -2.98 -9.91
CA ILE A 309 0.35 -3.29 -10.08
C ILE A 309 -0.49 -2.88 -8.87
N TRP A 310 0.16 -2.57 -7.75
CA TRP A 310 -0.50 -2.24 -6.50
C TRP A 310 0.25 -1.12 -5.78
N ASN A 311 -0.28 0.09 -5.92
CA ASN A 311 0.22 1.29 -5.29
C ASN A 311 -0.62 1.64 -4.05
N GLY A 312 0.01 1.95 -2.92
CA GLY A 312 -0.66 2.24 -1.64
C GLY A 312 -1.60 3.46 -1.67
N SER A 313 -1.42 4.38 -2.61
CA SER A 313 -2.25 5.59 -2.76
C SER A 313 -3.66 5.33 -3.32
N ASN A 314 -4.00 4.09 -3.67
CA ASN A 314 -5.35 3.73 -4.16
C ASN A 314 -5.83 2.39 -3.56
N PRO A 315 -7.15 2.19 -3.39
CA PRO A 315 -7.69 0.89 -3.03
C PRO A 315 -7.56 -0.12 -4.19
N MET A 316 -7.59 -1.43 -3.89
CA MET A 316 -7.44 -2.53 -4.86
C MET A 316 -8.79 -3.16 -5.21
N ILE A 317 -9.67 -2.37 -5.82
CA ILE A 317 -11.06 -2.76 -6.15
C ILE A 317 -11.46 -2.36 -7.59
N PRO A 318 -12.45 -3.02 -8.21
CA PRO A 318 -12.91 -2.66 -9.56
C PRO A 318 -13.18 -1.16 -9.74
N GLY A 319 -12.74 -0.59 -10.86
CA GLY A 319 -12.87 0.84 -11.17
C GLY A 319 -11.69 1.71 -10.71
N THR A 320 -10.74 1.14 -9.95
CA THR A 320 -9.56 1.87 -9.45
C THR A 320 -8.31 1.65 -10.32
N PRO A 321 -7.33 2.57 -10.29
CA PRO A 321 -6.04 2.39 -10.96
C PRO A 321 -5.34 1.06 -10.67
N ASN A 322 -5.33 0.61 -9.40
CA ASN A 322 -4.66 -0.64 -9.02
C ASN A 322 -5.32 -1.87 -9.65
N TYR A 323 -6.66 -1.93 -9.65
CA TYR A 323 -7.36 -3.05 -10.27
C TYR A 323 -7.17 -3.09 -11.79
N ASP A 324 -7.08 -1.93 -12.42
CA ASP A 324 -6.77 -1.84 -13.85
C ASP A 324 -5.33 -2.25 -14.15
N ALA A 325 -4.36 -1.83 -13.33
CA ALA A 325 -2.97 -2.25 -13.46
C ALA A 325 -2.80 -3.77 -13.29
N PHE A 326 -3.51 -4.38 -12.33
CA PHE A 326 -3.58 -5.84 -12.20
C PHE A 326 -4.19 -6.51 -13.44
N ASN A 327 -5.24 -5.94 -14.03
CA ASN A 327 -5.84 -6.47 -15.24
C ASN A 327 -4.97 -6.31 -16.48
N LEU A 328 -4.23 -5.20 -16.59
CA LEU A 328 -3.22 -4.97 -17.61
C LEU A 328 -2.13 -6.03 -17.51
N TRP A 329 -1.61 -6.26 -16.30
CA TRP A 329 -0.60 -7.28 -16.05
C TRP A 329 -1.08 -8.69 -16.41
N LEU A 330 -2.31 -9.05 -16.03
CA LEU A 330 -2.90 -10.33 -16.45
C LEU A 330 -3.03 -10.44 -17.98
N SER A 331 -3.38 -9.37 -18.71
CA SER A 331 -3.39 -9.43 -20.19
C SER A 331 -2.01 -9.66 -20.80
N LEU A 332 -0.94 -9.11 -20.21
CA LEU A 332 0.43 -9.38 -20.68
C LEU A 332 0.75 -10.89 -20.56
N LEU A 333 0.35 -11.51 -19.44
CA LEU A 333 0.53 -12.97 -19.27
C LEU A 333 -0.28 -13.79 -20.28
N GLU A 334 -1.47 -13.34 -20.69
CA GLU A 334 -2.25 -13.98 -21.77
C GLU A 334 -1.55 -13.88 -23.13
N GLU A 335 -0.87 -12.76 -23.39
CA GLU A 335 -0.06 -12.52 -24.59
C GLU A 335 1.27 -13.30 -24.57
N GLY A 336 1.61 -13.94 -23.45
CA GLY A 336 2.91 -14.61 -23.26
C GLY A 336 4.06 -13.64 -22.98
N ARG A 337 3.73 -12.41 -22.57
CA ARG A 337 4.69 -11.35 -22.23
C ARG A 337 4.80 -11.26 -20.72
N PHE A 338 6.02 -11.22 -20.20
CA PHE A 338 6.27 -11.20 -18.77
C PHE A 338 7.02 -9.93 -18.35
N VAL A 339 6.43 -9.25 -17.37
CA VAL A 339 7.07 -8.21 -16.54
C VAL A 339 6.69 -8.54 -15.09
N ALA A 340 7.67 -8.57 -14.20
CA ALA A 340 7.43 -8.97 -12.82
C ALA A 340 6.57 -7.93 -12.09
N ALA A 341 5.49 -8.39 -11.45
CA ALA A 341 4.61 -7.54 -10.66
C ALA A 341 5.26 -7.15 -9.33
N THR A 342 5.11 -5.87 -8.96
CA THR A 342 5.56 -5.30 -7.69
C THR A 342 4.46 -4.43 -7.06
N SER A 343 4.70 -4.04 -5.82
CA SER A 343 3.91 -3.06 -5.07
C SER A 343 4.81 -2.03 -4.40
N GLY A 344 4.24 -0.87 -4.10
CA GLY A 344 4.90 0.23 -3.40
C GLY A 344 3.88 1.09 -2.66
N SER A 345 4.25 1.64 -1.50
CA SER A 345 3.29 2.40 -0.68
C SER A 345 2.97 3.77 -1.25
N ASP A 346 3.95 4.41 -1.91
CA ASP A 346 3.85 5.78 -2.42
C ASP A 346 3.47 6.76 -1.28
N THR A 347 4.02 6.47 -0.10
CA THR A 347 3.70 7.21 1.12
C THR A 347 4.39 8.58 1.12
N HIS A 348 3.57 9.59 1.40
CA HIS A 348 3.94 11.00 1.47
C HIS A 348 3.76 11.61 2.87
N ASN A 349 3.10 10.88 3.77
CA ASN A 349 2.91 11.24 5.18
C ASN A 349 2.87 9.93 5.98
N ILE A 350 3.87 9.70 6.83
CA ILE A 350 3.99 8.45 7.60
C ILE A 350 3.02 8.40 8.79
N TRP A 351 2.44 9.54 9.18
CA TRP A 351 1.55 9.69 10.33
C TRP A 351 0.09 9.45 9.97
N VAL A 352 -0.29 9.61 8.70
CA VAL A 352 -1.66 9.37 8.20
C VAL A 352 -2.69 10.32 8.84
N ASP A 353 -2.24 11.43 9.41
CA ASP A 353 -3.08 12.45 10.04
C ASP A 353 -3.74 13.43 9.04
N ASP A 354 -3.38 13.28 7.76
CA ASP A 354 -3.96 13.95 6.60
C ASP A 354 -5.50 13.88 6.50
N PHE A 355 -6.11 12.85 7.10
CA PHE A 355 -7.55 12.59 7.06
C PHE A 355 -8.28 13.01 8.34
N HIS A 356 -7.56 13.52 9.35
CA HIS A 356 -8.14 13.92 10.63
C HIS A 356 -9.21 15.00 10.46
N GLY A 357 -10.41 14.74 10.97
CA GLY A 357 -11.58 15.61 10.86
C GLY A 357 -12.19 15.72 9.45
N LEU A 358 -11.61 15.06 8.44
CA LEU A 358 -12.06 15.16 7.05
C LEU A 358 -13.37 14.43 6.81
N LEU A 359 -13.48 13.20 7.33
CA LEU A 359 -14.66 12.35 7.14
C LEU A 359 -15.88 12.91 7.89
N GLU A 360 -15.68 13.45 9.09
CA GLU A 360 -16.71 14.17 9.84
C GLU A 360 -17.27 15.34 9.03
N LYS A 361 -16.38 16.11 8.40
CA LYS A 361 -16.76 17.23 7.54
C LYS A 361 -17.55 16.76 6.32
N PHE A 362 -17.18 15.64 5.68
CA PHE A 362 -17.97 15.08 4.57
C PHE A 362 -19.36 14.66 5.00
N SER A 363 -19.48 13.95 6.12
CA SER A 363 -20.78 13.57 6.69
C SER A 363 -21.64 14.81 7.00
N TRP A 364 -21.02 15.87 7.54
CA TRP A 364 -21.67 17.15 7.79
C TRP A 364 -22.13 17.83 6.49
N ILE A 365 -21.26 17.94 5.49
CA ILE A 365 -21.58 18.52 4.18
C ILE A 365 -22.72 17.75 3.51
N VAL A 366 -22.68 16.43 3.52
CA VAL A 366 -23.75 15.58 2.98
C VAL A 366 -25.07 15.84 3.69
N THR A 367 -25.05 15.82 5.03
CA THR A 367 -26.24 15.99 5.88
C THR A 367 -26.90 17.34 5.67
N TYR A 368 -26.12 18.42 5.71
CA TYR A 368 -26.65 19.78 5.67
C TYR A 368 -26.73 20.35 4.26
N GLY A 369 -25.88 19.91 3.33
CA GLY A 369 -25.81 20.40 1.95
C GLY A 369 -26.85 19.80 1.02
N SER A 370 -27.13 18.50 1.14
CA SER A 370 -28.08 17.80 0.24
C SER A 370 -29.44 18.49 0.12
N PRO A 371 -30.09 18.97 1.21
CA PRO A 371 -31.39 19.63 1.14
C PRO A 371 -31.42 20.95 0.34
N PHE A 372 -30.26 21.57 0.09
CA PHE A 372 -30.19 22.88 -0.55
C PHE A 372 -29.86 22.83 -2.03
N ILE A 373 -29.45 21.68 -2.57
CA ILE A 373 -28.93 21.58 -3.95
C ILE A 373 -29.90 22.15 -4.98
N ASP A 374 -31.20 21.85 -4.87
CA ASP A 374 -32.21 22.33 -5.82
C ASP A 374 -32.43 23.86 -5.75
N SER A 375 -31.98 24.52 -4.67
CA SER A 375 -32.03 25.97 -4.50
C SER A 375 -30.77 26.70 -5.00
N LEU A 376 -29.72 25.97 -5.37
CA LEU A 376 -28.44 26.51 -5.84
C LEU A 376 -28.47 26.71 -7.37
N PRO A 377 -27.53 27.49 -7.96
CA PRO A 377 -27.50 27.77 -9.40
C PRO A 377 -27.59 26.50 -10.23
N VAL A 378 -28.47 26.49 -11.23
CA VAL A 378 -28.82 25.29 -12.03
C VAL A 378 -27.57 24.66 -12.66
N GLU A 379 -26.64 25.48 -13.13
CA GLU A 379 -25.38 25.08 -13.74
C GLU A 379 -24.41 24.38 -12.77
N ARG A 380 -24.64 24.43 -11.46
CA ARG A 380 -23.84 23.75 -10.44
C ARG A 380 -24.52 22.49 -9.88
N GLN A 381 -25.82 22.33 -10.08
CA GLN A 381 -26.57 21.27 -9.40
C GLN A 381 -26.07 19.87 -9.74
N ASP A 382 -25.70 19.61 -11.00
CA ASP A 382 -25.28 18.27 -11.42
C ASP A 382 -23.94 17.85 -10.81
N VAL A 383 -22.95 18.75 -10.77
CA VAL A 383 -21.67 18.46 -10.11
C VAL A 383 -21.84 18.31 -8.60
N LEU A 384 -22.75 19.08 -7.98
CA LEU A 384 -23.04 18.98 -6.56
C LEU A 384 -23.76 17.68 -6.20
N ARG A 385 -24.74 17.23 -6.99
CA ARG A 385 -25.39 15.93 -6.81
C ARG A 385 -24.38 14.80 -6.94
N TYR A 386 -23.54 14.85 -7.97
CA TYR A 386 -22.48 13.86 -8.14
C TYR A 386 -21.47 13.89 -6.98
N LEU A 387 -21.07 15.07 -6.49
CA LEU A 387 -20.23 15.18 -5.29
C LEU A 387 -20.90 14.53 -4.07
N MET A 388 -22.18 14.78 -3.82
CA MET A 388 -22.89 14.13 -2.70
C MET A 388 -22.88 12.62 -2.84
N GLN A 389 -23.11 12.11 -4.05
CA GLN A 389 -23.05 10.69 -4.35
C GLN A 389 -21.65 10.12 -4.06
N VAL A 390 -20.59 10.78 -4.53
CA VAL A 390 -19.20 10.40 -4.24
C VAL A 390 -18.97 10.34 -2.73
N LEU A 391 -19.29 11.40 -1.99
CA LEU A 391 -19.09 11.43 -0.54
C LEU A 391 -19.94 10.37 0.19
N GLN A 392 -21.18 10.13 -0.22
CA GLN A 392 -22.07 9.14 0.42
C GLN A 392 -21.65 7.70 0.16
N GLU A 393 -21.36 7.35 -1.09
CA GLU A 393 -21.16 5.95 -1.48
C GLU A 393 -19.72 5.48 -1.27
N THR A 394 -18.75 6.40 -1.34
CA THR A 394 -17.32 6.02 -1.32
C THR A 394 -16.65 6.26 0.02
N THR A 395 -17.18 7.14 0.89
CA THR A 395 -16.56 7.41 2.21
C THR A 395 -16.32 6.15 3.02
N PRO A 396 -17.28 5.21 3.18
CA PRO A 396 -17.03 3.98 3.94
C PRO A 396 -15.92 3.09 3.33
N ILE A 397 -15.75 3.14 2.01
CA ILE A 397 -14.69 2.41 1.30
C ILE A 397 -13.35 3.07 1.56
N MET A 398 -13.30 4.39 1.39
CA MET A 398 -12.09 5.18 1.56
C MET A 398 -11.63 5.22 3.01
N GLU A 399 -12.55 5.14 3.96
CA GLU A 399 -12.25 5.03 5.38
C GLU A 399 -11.57 3.71 5.73
N GLU A 400 -12.16 2.59 5.31
CA GLU A 400 -11.56 1.25 5.46
C GLU A 400 -10.14 1.21 4.87
N TRP A 401 -9.97 1.79 3.68
CA TRP A 401 -8.67 1.94 3.02
C TRP A 401 -7.73 2.85 3.82
N ALA A 402 -8.13 4.06 4.18
CA ALA A 402 -7.24 5.02 4.82
C ALA A 402 -6.73 4.55 6.19
N GLU A 403 -7.57 3.88 6.97
CA GLU A 403 -7.20 3.34 8.28
C GLU A 403 -6.14 2.22 8.17
N ASN A 404 -6.29 1.37 7.16
CA ASN A 404 -5.57 0.11 7.05
C ASN A 404 -4.43 0.13 6.04
N ARG A 405 -4.46 1.05 5.06
CA ARG A 405 -3.66 0.99 3.83
C ARG A 405 -2.92 2.28 3.49
N LEU A 406 -2.92 3.24 4.40
CA LEU A 406 -2.03 4.39 4.32
C LEU A 406 -0.85 4.27 5.29
N GLY A 407 0.28 4.82 4.86
CA GLY A 407 1.55 4.79 5.57
C GLY A 407 2.52 3.74 5.05
N SER A 408 3.74 3.77 5.58
CA SER A 408 4.85 2.91 5.13
C SER A 408 4.49 1.43 5.21
N GLY A 409 4.82 0.66 4.17
CA GLY A 409 4.60 -0.78 4.14
C GLY A 409 3.13 -1.22 4.20
N CYS A 410 2.18 -0.34 3.85
CA CYS A 410 0.75 -0.66 3.74
C CYS A 410 0.45 -1.75 2.69
N VAL A 411 1.30 -1.79 1.66
CA VAL A 411 1.46 -2.86 0.70
C VAL A 411 2.95 -3.20 0.64
N GLN A 412 3.27 -4.48 0.53
CA GLN A 412 4.64 -4.98 0.65
C GLN A 412 4.95 -5.89 -0.52
N THR A 413 6.16 -5.77 -1.06
CA THR A 413 6.74 -6.75 -1.97
C THR A 413 7.64 -7.68 -1.16
N TYR A 414 7.22 -8.92 -0.98
CA TYR A 414 8.08 -9.96 -0.44
C TYR A 414 8.90 -10.57 -1.55
N ILE A 415 10.21 -10.67 -1.37
CA ILE A 415 11.12 -11.34 -2.29
C ILE A 415 11.70 -12.61 -1.66
N GLN A 416 12.09 -13.57 -2.49
CA GLN A 416 12.83 -14.74 -2.08
C GLN A 416 14.29 -14.64 -2.52
N VAL A 417 15.20 -14.64 -1.54
CA VAL A 417 16.65 -14.60 -1.78
C VAL A 417 17.27 -15.87 -1.18
N GLU A 418 17.99 -16.63 -1.99
CA GLU A 418 18.68 -17.86 -1.55
C GLU A 418 20.00 -17.57 -0.81
N GLN A 419 20.59 -16.40 -1.04
CA GLN A 419 21.87 -15.97 -0.49
C GLN A 419 21.69 -14.83 0.52
N ALA A 420 22.75 -14.07 0.80
CA ALA A 420 22.68 -12.89 1.64
C ALA A 420 21.81 -11.79 0.99
N LEU A 421 21.02 -11.09 1.82
CA LEU A 421 20.25 -9.94 1.39
C LEU A 421 21.20 -8.78 1.07
N THR A 422 21.31 -8.49 -0.22
CA THR A 422 22.12 -7.42 -0.82
C THR A 422 21.29 -6.67 -1.86
N VAL A 423 21.66 -5.43 -2.20
CA VAL A 423 20.95 -4.65 -3.22
C VAL A 423 20.86 -5.45 -4.53
N GLU A 424 21.96 -6.06 -4.95
CA GLU A 424 22.04 -6.87 -6.17
C GLU A 424 21.10 -8.07 -6.13
N SER A 425 21.08 -8.81 -5.02
CA SER A 425 20.18 -9.95 -4.85
C SER A 425 18.70 -9.54 -4.83
N ILE A 426 18.39 -8.34 -4.32
CA ILE A 426 17.03 -7.80 -4.31
C ILE A 426 16.59 -7.48 -5.74
N LEU A 427 17.40 -6.71 -6.48
CA LEU A 427 17.08 -6.34 -7.86
C LEU A 427 16.97 -7.58 -8.77
N ASP A 428 17.83 -8.58 -8.58
CA ASP A 428 17.76 -9.85 -9.32
C ASP A 428 16.48 -10.63 -8.99
N SER A 429 16.12 -10.75 -7.71
CA SER A 429 14.89 -11.42 -7.28
C SER A 429 13.63 -10.73 -7.82
N LEU A 430 13.61 -9.39 -7.83
CA LEU A 430 12.52 -8.60 -8.40
C LEU A 430 12.39 -8.84 -9.90
N ARG A 431 13.49 -8.75 -10.65
CA ARG A 431 13.52 -8.97 -12.11
C ARG A 431 13.03 -10.36 -12.51
N LYS A 432 13.36 -11.38 -11.71
CA LYS A 432 12.92 -12.76 -11.94
C LYS A 432 11.48 -13.03 -11.51
N GLY A 433 10.84 -12.12 -10.78
CA GLY A 433 9.50 -12.34 -10.21
C GLY A 433 9.49 -13.38 -9.09
N HIS A 434 10.62 -13.58 -8.39
CA HIS A 434 10.70 -14.41 -7.18
C HIS A 434 10.08 -13.65 -5.99
N SER A 435 8.80 -13.31 -6.11
CA SER A 435 8.12 -12.42 -5.18
C SER A 435 6.62 -12.65 -5.09
N PHE A 436 6.03 -12.13 -4.02
CA PHE A 436 4.59 -11.94 -3.88
C PHE A 436 4.29 -10.57 -3.26
N LEU A 437 3.11 -10.05 -3.53
CA LEU A 437 2.61 -8.78 -3.03
C LEU A 437 1.59 -9.04 -1.93
N THR A 438 1.56 -8.22 -0.90
CA THR A 438 0.60 -8.39 0.20
C THR A 438 0.27 -7.10 0.92
N SER A 439 -0.96 -7.02 1.46
CA SER A 439 -1.39 -6.03 2.44
C SER A 439 -1.59 -6.62 3.85
N GLY A 440 -1.10 -7.85 4.08
CA GLY A 440 -1.22 -8.53 5.36
C GLY A 440 -1.01 -10.05 5.29
N PRO A 441 -1.72 -10.81 4.44
CA PRO A 441 -1.54 -12.26 4.38
C PRO A 441 -0.14 -12.65 3.91
N LEU A 442 0.54 -13.52 4.65
CA LEU A 442 1.82 -14.10 4.24
C LEU A 442 1.53 -15.29 3.32
N LEU A 443 2.04 -15.24 2.09
CA LEU A 443 1.76 -16.23 1.04
C LEU A 443 3.06 -16.79 0.47
N LYS A 444 3.27 -18.10 0.59
CA LYS A 444 4.30 -18.82 -0.16
C LYS A 444 3.63 -19.92 -0.94
N VAL A 445 3.91 -19.97 -2.23
CA VAL A 445 3.37 -20.98 -3.13
C VAL A 445 4.51 -21.66 -3.88
N SER A 446 4.39 -22.97 -4.08
CA SER A 446 5.23 -23.72 -5.01
C SER A 446 4.41 -24.76 -5.75
N LEU A 447 4.71 -24.99 -7.02
CA LEU A 447 4.14 -26.02 -7.89
C LEU A 447 5.22 -27.08 -8.15
N GLU A 448 5.07 -28.29 -7.60
CA GLU A 448 6.12 -29.33 -7.67
C GLU A 448 7.53 -28.83 -7.27
N GLY A 449 7.59 -27.92 -6.29
CA GLY A 449 8.83 -27.30 -5.81
C GLY A 449 9.26 -26.03 -6.55
N LYS A 450 8.60 -25.62 -7.63
CA LYS A 450 8.86 -24.37 -8.36
C LYS A 450 8.04 -23.21 -7.82
N GLY A 451 8.69 -22.11 -7.46
CA GLY A 451 8.07 -20.90 -6.92
C GLY A 451 7.72 -19.84 -7.97
N PRO A 452 7.19 -18.68 -7.54
CA PRO A 452 6.92 -17.53 -8.42
C PRO A 452 8.16 -17.15 -9.24
N GLY A 453 7.97 -16.84 -10.52
CA GLY A 453 9.02 -16.52 -11.48
C GLY A 453 9.73 -17.72 -12.10
N GLU A 454 9.58 -18.92 -11.53
CA GLU A 454 10.16 -20.14 -12.08
C GLU A 454 9.24 -20.84 -13.09
N THR A 455 9.84 -21.66 -13.96
CA THR A 455 9.15 -22.53 -14.90
C THR A 455 9.17 -23.98 -14.43
N LEU A 456 7.99 -24.60 -14.36
CA LEU A 456 7.80 -26.04 -14.20
C LEU A 456 7.65 -26.70 -15.57
N VAL A 457 8.55 -27.63 -15.90
CA VAL A 457 8.37 -28.53 -17.04
C VAL A 457 7.49 -29.70 -16.58
N ALA A 458 6.21 -29.66 -16.93
CA ALA A 458 5.23 -30.65 -16.52
C ALA A 458 5.33 -31.94 -17.36
N GLU A 459 5.73 -33.03 -16.70
CA GLU A 459 5.73 -34.39 -17.27
C GLU A 459 4.35 -35.05 -17.22
N LYS A 460 3.44 -34.50 -16.41
CA LYS A 460 2.11 -35.05 -16.14
C LYS A 460 1.04 -34.03 -16.49
N THR A 461 -0.18 -34.51 -16.69
CA THR A 461 -1.37 -33.70 -16.96
C THR A 461 -1.93 -33.01 -15.70
N THR A 462 -1.51 -33.47 -14.52
CA THR A 462 -1.85 -32.88 -13.23
C THR A 462 -0.61 -32.73 -12.34
N VAL A 463 -0.65 -31.74 -11.46
CA VAL A 463 0.44 -31.40 -10.52
C VAL A 463 -0.12 -31.04 -9.14
N SER A 464 0.75 -30.99 -8.15
CA SER A 464 0.45 -30.54 -6.79
C SER A 464 1.08 -29.18 -6.49
N ALA A 465 0.37 -28.34 -5.76
CA ALA A 465 0.89 -27.10 -5.21
C ALA A 465 0.95 -27.15 -3.68
N ASN A 466 2.05 -26.69 -3.10
CA ASN A 466 2.15 -26.43 -1.66
C ASN A 466 1.95 -24.95 -1.42
N VAL A 467 0.99 -24.62 -0.56
CA VAL A 467 0.67 -23.24 -0.17
C VAL A 467 0.90 -23.10 1.33
N THR A 468 1.78 -22.18 1.73
CA THR A 468 1.85 -21.68 3.10
C THR A 468 1.11 -20.36 3.15
N LEU A 469 0.09 -20.27 4.00
CA LEU A 469 -0.78 -19.09 4.10
C LEU A 469 -1.07 -18.77 5.56
N ILE A 470 -0.49 -17.68 6.06
CA ILE A 470 -0.61 -17.25 7.47
C ILE A 470 -1.13 -15.82 7.51
N SER A 471 -1.99 -15.50 8.49
CA SER A 471 -2.60 -14.16 8.59
C SER A 471 -2.97 -13.80 10.04
N ASN A 472 -2.89 -12.51 10.37
CA ASN A 472 -3.41 -11.94 11.63
C ASN A 472 -4.93 -11.78 11.62
N VAL A 473 -5.55 -11.82 10.45
CA VAL A 473 -7.01 -11.72 10.29
C VAL A 473 -7.55 -12.98 9.59
N PRO A 474 -8.80 -13.41 9.86
CA PRO A 474 -9.38 -14.54 9.15
C PRO A 474 -9.45 -14.21 7.66
N LEU A 475 -9.32 -15.21 6.78
CA LEU A 475 -9.36 -15.08 5.32
C LEU A 475 -10.55 -15.86 4.75
N GLU A 476 -11.06 -15.45 3.59
CA GLU A 476 -12.28 -16.05 3.02
C GLU A 476 -11.97 -17.11 1.96
N ARG A 477 -11.08 -16.79 1.02
CA ARG A 477 -10.80 -17.66 -0.12
C ARG A 477 -9.39 -17.46 -0.69
N LEU A 478 -8.87 -18.54 -1.24
CA LEU A 478 -7.73 -18.54 -2.16
C LEU A 478 -8.27 -18.71 -3.59
N CYS A 479 -7.63 -18.06 -4.56
CA CYS A 479 -7.99 -18.17 -5.97
C CYS A 479 -6.75 -18.47 -6.82
N LEU A 480 -6.84 -19.53 -7.63
CA LEU A 480 -5.89 -19.82 -8.70
C LEU A 480 -6.36 -19.13 -9.97
N TYR A 481 -5.55 -18.20 -10.48
CA TYR A 481 -5.70 -17.61 -11.80
C TYR A 481 -4.85 -18.38 -12.80
N THR A 482 -5.45 -18.76 -13.92
CA THR A 482 -4.76 -19.39 -15.06
C THR A 482 -5.14 -18.71 -16.38
N ASN A 483 -4.43 -19.05 -17.45
CA ASN A 483 -4.70 -18.49 -18.79
C ASN A 483 -6.16 -18.68 -19.24
N GLY A 484 -6.61 -17.77 -20.10
CA GLY A 484 -8.03 -17.54 -20.37
C GLY A 484 -8.75 -16.81 -19.23
N ARG A 485 -8.02 -16.16 -18.32
CA ARG A 485 -8.52 -15.53 -17.08
C ARG A 485 -9.41 -16.45 -16.25
N GLN A 486 -9.15 -17.76 -16.28
CA GLN A 486 -9.92 -18.72 -15.50
C GLN A 486 -9.60 -18.57 -14.02
N LYS A 487 -10.62 -18.73 -13.17
CA LYS A 487 -10.52 -18.57 -11.72
C LYS A 487 -11.03 -19.81 -11.02
N THR A 488 -10.20 -20.45 -10.22
CA THR A 488 -10.60 -21.56 -9.33
C THR A 488 -10.52 -21.12 -7.88
N TYR A 489 -11.68 -21.02 -7.23
CA TYR A 489 -11.78 -20.60 -5.83
C TYR A 489 -11.74 -21.79 -4.88
N ILE A 490 -10.96 -21.65 -3.82
CA ILE A 490 -10.84 -22.60 -2.72
C ILE A 490 -11.27 -21.88 -1.44
N PRO A 491 -12.34 -22.31 -0.76
CA PRO A 491 -12.80 -21.68 0.47
C PRO A 491 -11.82 -21.97 1.63
N LEU A 492 -11.56 -20.96 2.46
CA LEU A 492 -10.65 -21.06 3.60
C LEU A 492 -11.48 -21.20 4.88
N THR A 493 -11.74 -22.43 5.31
CA THR A 493 -12.75 -22.74 6.35
C THR A 493 -12.21 -22.91 7.78
N ASN A 494 -10.91 -22.60 8.03
CA ASN A 494 -10.20 -22.37 9.32
C ASN A 494 -8.99 -23.30 9.63
N ARG A 495 -7.94 -22.75 10.28
CA ARG A 495 -7.45 -23.20 11.61
C ARG A 495 -6.60 -22.12 12.32
N LEU A 496 -7.08 -21.71 13.49
CA LEU A 496 -6.43 -20.80 14.44
C LEU A 496 -5.29 -21.56 15.13
N VAL A 497 -4.06 -21.01 15.18
CA VAL A 497 -2.88 -21.74 15.69
C VAL A 497 -2.52 -21.41 17.14
N ASP A 498 -3.15 -20.43 17.78
CA ASP A 498 -2.68 -20.01 19.09
C ASP A 498 -3.80 -19.57 20.05
N SER A 499 -4.15 -20.45 20.98
CA SER A 499 -4.98 -20.12 22.15
C SER A 499 -4.15 -19.83 23.41
N GLU A 500 -2.81 -19.88 23.33
CA GLU A 500 -1.94 -19.64 24.50
C GLU A 500 -1.51 -18.17 24.63
N SER A 501 -1.62 -17.35 23.57
CA SER A 501 -1.24 -15.93 23.59
C SER A 501 -2.35 -14.93 23.95
N GLU A 502 -3.62 -15.37 24.10
CA GLU A 502 -4.72 -14.47 24.50
C GLU A 502 -4.47 -13.82 25.87
N ALA A 503 -3.72 -14.50 26.75
CA ALA A 503 -3.40 -14.02 28.10
C ALA A 503 -2.57 -12.72 28.15
N GLN A 504 -2.05 -12.23 27.01
CA GLN A 504 -1.25 -11.01 26.92
C GLN A 504 -1.83 -9.95 25.94
N GLY A 505 -3.06 -10.13 25.46
CA GLY A 505 -3.72 -9.19 24.52
C GLY A 505 -3.26 -9.32 23.07
N ALA A 506 -2.54 -10.39 22.72
CA ALA A 506 -2.18 -10.69 21.34
C ALA A 506 -3.39 -11.26 20.59
N GLU A 507 -3.64 -10.77 19.38
CA GLU A 507 -4.69 -11.28 18.50
C GLU A 507 -4.39 -12.71 18.03
N SER A 508 -5.47 -13.39 17.62
CA SER A 508 -5.42 -14.73 17.04
C SER A 508 -4.66 -14.78 15.72
N VAL A 509 -3.96 -15.89 15.48
CA VAL A 509 -3.27 -16.16 14.22
C VAL A 509 -3.98 -17.28 13.48
N TYR A 510 -4.15 -17.10 12.17
CA TYR A 510 -4.81 -18.05 11.29
C TYR A 510 -3.79 -18.68 10.34
N ASP A 511 -3.72 -20.01 10.34
CA ASP A 511 -2.92 -20.80 9.41
C ASP A 511 -3.85 -21.58 8.48
N TYR A 512 -3.75 -21.24 7.20
CA TYR A 512 -4.49 -21.86 6.11
C TYR A 512 -3.58 -22.66 5.20
N SER A 513 -2.37 -23.01 5.65
CA SER A 513 -1.41 -23.78 4.85
C SER A 513 -2.02 -25.11 4.41
N LEU A 514 -1.92 -25.40 3.12
CA LEU A 514 -2.55 -26.55 2.49
C LEU A 514 -1.75 -27.06 1.30
N GLN A 515 -1.97 -28.33 0.97
CA GLN A 515 -1.51 -28.92 -0.28
C GLN A 515 -2.70 -29.08 -1.22
N LEU A 516 -2.63 -28.43 -2.37
CA LEU A 516 -3.58 -28.60 -3.46
C LEU A 516 -3.06 -29.73 -4.35
N ARG A 517 -3.91 -30.74 -4.61
CA ARG A 517 -3.56 -31.89 -5.43
C ARG A 517 -4.39 -31.89 -6.71
N ASP A 518 -3.90 -32.61 -7.71
CA ASP A 518 -4.60 -32.86 -8.96
C ASP A 518 -4.99 -31.59 -9.74
N ILE A 519 -4.15 -30.54 -9.65
CA ILE A 519 -4.34 -29.31 -10.43
C ILE A 519 -4.10 -29.67 -11.89
N ALA A 520 -5.14 -29.57 -12.71
CA ALA A 520 -5.04 -29.81 -14.14
C ALA A 520 -4.18 -28.72 -14.79
N VAL A 521 -3.13 -29.14 -15.50
CA VAL A 521 -2.18 -28.22 -16.17
C VAL A 521 -2.12 -28.42 -17.68
N ASN A 522 -3.03 -29.23 -18.22
CA ASN A 522 -3.22 -29.32 -19.66
C ASN A 522 -3.59 -27.95 -20.23
N GLN A 523 -2.78 -27.43 -21.14
CA GLN A 523 -2.96 -26.09 -21.74
C GLN A 523 -2.82 -24.92 -20.75
N VAL A 524 -2.37 -25.18 -19.51
CA VAL A 524 -2.05 -24.13 -18.56
C VAL A 524 -0.63 -23.65 -18.81
N LYS A 525 -0.43 -22.35 -19.04
CA LYS A 525 0.88 -21.74 -19.28
C LYS A 525 1.47 -21.06 -18.06
N TRP A 526 0.60 -20.60 -17.16
CA TRP A 526 0.99 -19.92 -15.94
C TRP A 526 -0.11 -20.09 -14.87
N ILE A 527 0.30 -20.05 -13.61
CA ILE A 527 -0.59 -19.99 -12.45
C ILE A 527 -0.19 -18.79 -11.59
N VAL A 528 -1.15 -17.92 -11.29
CA VAL A 528 -1.03 -16.86 -10.29
C VAL A 528 -1.93 -17.22 -9.11
N VAL A 529 -1.40 -17.16 -7.88
CA VAL A 529 -2.16 -17.42 -6.67
C VAL A 529 -2.51 -16.12 -5.98
N THR A 530 -3.79 -15.94 -5.69
CA THR A 530 -4.28 -14.78 -4.95
C THR A 530 -5.05 -15.22 -3.72
N VAL A 531 -5.02 -14.38 -2.69
CA VAL A 531 -5.79 -14.53 -1.46
C VAL A 531 -6.61 -13.27 -1.29
N GLU A 532 -7.88 -13.42 -0.93
CA GLU A 532 -8.80 -12.28 -0.82
C GLU A 532 -9.64 -12.39 0.45
N LYS A 533 -9.80 -11.25 1.13
CA LYS A 533 -10.89 -10.98 2.09
C LYS A 533 -11.32 -9.54 1.94
N GLY A 534 -12.62 -9.32 1.81
CA GLY A 534 -13.19 -7.98 1.68
C GLY A 534 -12.51 -7.20 0.55
N ARG A 535 -12.27 -5.90 0.79
CA ARG A 535 -11.65 -4.99 -0.19
C ARG A 535 -10.14 -4.87 -0.01
N GLU A 536 -9.70 -4.78 1.25
CA GLU A 536 -8.35 -4.32 1.55
C GLU A 536 -7.35 -5.43 1.89
N ILE A 537 -7.79 -6.66 2.22
CA ILE A 537 -6.90 -7.75 2.67
C ILE A 537 -6.64 -8.70 1.50
N ARG A 538 -5.40 -8.70 0.99
CA ARG A 538 -5.07 -9.46 -0.19
C ARG A 538 -3.59 -9.84 -0.25
N ALA A 539 -3.30 -10.97 -0.90
CA ALA A 539 -1.96 -11.31 -1.37
C ALA A 539 -2.02 -11.79 -2.83
N ILE A 540 -0.97 -11.54 -3.60
CA ILE A 540 -0.87 -11.86 -5.05
C ILE A 540 0.54 -12.38 -5.31
N SER A 541 0.69 -13.61 -5.79
CA SER A 541 1.99 -14.11 -6.24
C SER A 541 2.34 -13.58 -7.64
N ASN A 542 3.63 -13.48 -7.98
CA ASN A 542 4.03 -13.55 -9.38
C ASN A 542 3.68 -14.93 -9.99
N PRO A 543 3.62 -15.07 -11.33
CA PRO A 543 3.23 -16.31 -11.98
C PRO A 543 4.28 -17.40 -11.74
N ILE A 544 3.80 -18.64 -11.58
CA ILE A 544 4.61 -19.84 -11.80
C ILE A 544 4.32 -20.30 -13.22
N PHE A 545 5.33 -20.39 -14.07
CA PHE A 545 5.18 -20.79 -15.47
C PHE A 545 5.13 -22.30 -15.62
N ILE A 546 4.44 -22.76 -16.65
CA ILE A 546 4.29 -24.19 -16.96
C ILE A 546 4.58 -24.41 -18.44
N GLU A 547 5.52 -25.31 -18.69
CA GLU A 547 5.85 -25.83 -20.02
C GLU A 547 5.47 -27.31 -20.08
N SER A 548 5.04 -27.79 -21.25
CA SER A 548 4.80 -29.22 -21.43
C SER A 548 6.11 -29.90 -21.82
N ALA A 549 6.41 -31.06 -21.23
CA ALA A 549 7.58 -31.84 -21.65
C ALA A 549 7.52 -32.29 -23.13
N ASN A 550 6.35 -32.18 -23.78
CA ASN A 550 6.10 -32.61 -25.16
C ASN A 550 5.84 -31.46 -26.16
N SER A 551 6.07 -30.19 -25.77
CA SER A 551 5.82 -29.01 -26.64
C SER A 551 7.00 -28.61 -27.50
#